data_AF-A0A848KBU1-F1
#
_entry.id   AF-A0A848KBU1-F1
#
_cell.length_a   1.000
_cell.length_b   1.000
_cell.length_c   1.000
_cell.angle_alpha   90.00
_cell.angle_beta   90.00
_cell.angle_gamma   90.00
#
_symmetry.space_group_name_H-M   'P 1'
#
loop_
_entity.id
_entity.type
_entity.pdbx_description
1 polymer ?
#
loop_
_entity_poly.entity_id
_entity_poly.type
_entity_poly.pdbx_seq_one_letter_code
_entity_poly.pdbx_strand_id
1 'polypeptide(L)'
;MASKSTSPIADSSPTRRKAFAALARVARPRSRKPSPPPSAPAPQPVLANTTSDDDSDADTTLDQPATLAPDHPESLAVRRTLASRLANNGDIDGAVDRYEELLVDQVRVLGADHPDTLATRSNLAYWRASRGDIASAVAAYEGLLRDHVRILGNNHASTRRTRGDLAQWRARGGDVIGAVEEYERLLGDLIRDVGDSHPHTSMTRINLAHWRAVLR
;
A
#
# COMPACT_ATOMS: atom_id res chain seq x y z
N MET A 1 -37.46 -36.98 -56.21
CA MET A 1 -36.72 -36.13 -57.19
C MET A 1 -36.92 -34.67 -56.80
N ALA A 2 -35.88 -33.85 -56.98
CA ALA A 2 -35.79 -32.40 -56.76
C ALA A 2 -35.69 -31.89 -55.31
N SER A 3 -34.42 -31.86 -54.85
CA SER A 3 -33.73 -30.75 -54.18
C SER A 3 -34.53 -29.50 -53.80
N LYS A 4 -34.41 -29.08 -52.54
CA LYS A 4 -34.20 -27.67 -52.18
C LYS A 4 -33.38 -27.56 -50.89
N SER A 5 -32.11 -27.22 -51.11
CA SER A 5 -31.15 -26.71 -50.15
C SER A 5 -31.68 -25.44 -49.49
N THR A 6 -31.58 -25.32 -48.15
CA THR A 6 -31.48 -24.03 -47.45
C THR A 6 -30.84 -24.27 -46.08
N SER A 7 -29.53 -24.07 -46.00
CA SER A 7 -28.81 -23.85 -44.75
C SER A 7 -29.02 -22.39 -44.30
N PRO A 8 -29.24 -22.10 -43.00
CA PRO A 8 -28.99 -20.77 -42.47
C PRO A 8 -27.55 -20.68 -41.98
N ILE A 9 -26.76 -20.07 -42.87
CA ILE A 9 -25.63 -19.15 -42.64
C ILE A 9 -25.31 -18.90 -41.15
N ALA A 10 -24.10 -19.32 -40.78
CA ALA A 10 -23.40 -18.85 -39.59
C ALA A 10 -23.20 -17.34 -39.69
N ASP A 11 -23.87 -16.57 -38.82
CA ASP A 11 -23.62 -15.14 -38.63
C ASP A 11 -22.26 -14.94 -37.95
N SER A 12 -21.20 -14.92 -38.77
CA SER A 12 -19.88 -14.43 -38.40
C SER A 12 -19.80 -12.93 -38.62
N SER A 13 -20.55 -12.16 -37.82
CA SER A 13 -20.39 -10.71 -37.76
C SER A 13 -19.11 -10.34 -36.99
N PRO A 14 -18.10 -9.67 -37.60
CA PRO A 14 -16.84 -9.31 -36.94
C PRO A 14 -16.95 -8.11 -35.97
N THR A 15 -18.16 -7.67 -35.64
CA THR A 15 -18.41 -6.35 -35.05
C THR A 15 -18.54 -6.35 -33.52
N ARG A 16 -18.22 -7.45 -32.82
CA ARG A 16 -18.22 -7.52 -31.35
C ARG A 16 -16.85 -7.72 -30.69
N ARG A 17 -15.75 -7.61 -31.44
CA ARG A 17 -14.37 -7.69 -30.91
C ARG A 17 -13.58 -6.38 -30.90
N LYS A 18 -14.25 -5.23 -31.06
CA LYS A 18 -13.64 -3.90 -30.87
C LYS A 18 -14.55 -2.99 -30.07
N ALA A 19 -14.73 -3.30 -28.78
CA ALA A 19 -15.33 -2.41 -27.79
C ALA A 19 -14.48 -2.32 -26.51
N PHE A 20 -13.15 -2.41 -26.65
CA PHE A 20 -12.18 -2.19 -25.57
C PHE A 20 -11.03 -1.31 -26.08
N ALA A 21 -11.36 -0.15 -26.66
CA ALA A 21 -10.36 0.84 -27.06
C ALA A 21 -11.00 2.21 -27.30
N ALA A 22 -11.75 2.75 -26.33
CA ALA A 22 -12.15 4.16 -26.36
C ALA A 22 -12.69 4.58 -25.00
N LEU A 23 -11.81 4.84 -24.03
CA LEU A 23 -12.01 5.80 -22.93
C LEU A 23 -10.70 6.01 -22.14
N ALA A 24 -9.55 6.02 -22.83
CA ALA A 24 -8.28 6.46 -22.25
C ALA A 24 -7.95 7.89 -22.73
N ARG A 25 -8.83 8.83 -22.40
CA ARG A 25 -8.51 10.27 -22.37
C ARG A 25 -9.11 10.88 -21.11
N VAL A 26 -8.82 10.26 -19.96
CA VAL A 26 -8.70 11.05 -18.74
C VAL A 26 -7.47 11.92 -18.95
N ALA A 27 -7.69 13.23 -19.02
CA ALA A 27 -6.64 14.22 -19.04
C ALA A 27 -5.53 13.80 -18.07
N ARG A 28 -4.29 13.63 -18.57
CA ARG A 28 -3.11 13.52 -17.72
C ARG A 28 -3.19 14.72 -16.76
N PRO A 29 -3.48 14.52 -15.45
CA PRO A 29 -3.39 15.64 -14.54
C PRO A 29 -1.94 16.14 -14.63
N ARG A 30 -1.76 17.47 -14.66
CA ARG A 30 -0.43 18.10 -14.53
C ARG A 30 0.37 17.28 -13.54
N SER A 31 1.56 16.84 -13.93
CA SER A 31 2.48 15.98 -13.18
C SER A 31 2.83 16.60 -11.82
N ARG A 32 1.86 16.56 -10.92
CA ARG A 32 2.00 16.80 -9.50
C ARG A 32 2.63 15.51 -9.03
N LYS A 33 3.84 15.59 -8.48
CA LYS A 33 4.50 14.44 -7.85
C LYS A 33 3.44 13.71 -7.02
N PRO A 34 3.34 12.36 -7.11
CA PRO A 34 2.46 11.62 -6.22
C PRO A 34 2.74 12.09 -4.80
N SER A 35 1.68 12.31 -4.02
CA SER A 35 1.84 12.67 -2.62
C SER A 35 2.79 11.65 -1.97
N PRO A 36 3.65 12.05 -1.02
CA PRO A 36 4.43 11.05 -0.30
C PRO A 36 3.46 10.04 0.34
N PRO A 37 3.83 8.76 0.44
CA PRO A 37 3.05 7.76 1.15
C PRO A 37 2.77 8.31 2.55
N PRO A 38 1.61 7.98 3.14
CA PRO A 38 1.29 8.46 4.48
C PRO A 38 2.44 8.10 5.43
N SER A 39 2.99 9.10 6.14
CA SER A 39 4.17 8.92 7.01
C SER A 39 4.04 7.63 7.80
N ALA A 40 4.98 6.70 7.57
CA ALA A 40 5.11 5.52 8.41
C ALA A 40 5.11 5.97 9.88
N PRO A 41 4.45 5.23 10.79
CA PRO A 41 4.63 5.51 12.22
C PRO A 41 6.14 5.59 12.50
N ALA A 42 6.53 6.55 13.34
CA ALA A 42 7.92 6.63 13.77
C ALA A 42 8.36 5.24 14.28
N PRO A 43 9.59 4.79 13.97
CA PRO A 43 10.08 3.54 14.55
C PRO A 43 9.89 3.65 16.06
N GLN A 44 9.16 2.69 16.64
CA GLN A 44 9.03 2.62 18.09
C GLN A 44 10.44 2.45 18.66
N PRO A 45 10.81 3.15 19.74
CA PRO A 45 12.11 2.94 20.36
C PRO A 45 12.21 1.47 20.74
N VAL A 46 13.18 0.76 20.16
CA VAL A 46 13.56 -0.58 20.60
C VAL A 46 14.10 -0.43 22.01
N LEU A 47 13.34 -0.84 23.02
CA LEU A 47 13.90 -1.08 24.34
C LEU A 47 14.82 -2.28 24.18
N ALA A 48 16.10 -2.00 24.00
CA ALA A 48 17.15 -3.00 24.13
C ALA A 48 16.99 -3.62 25.52
N ASN A 49 16.46 -4.84 25.56
CA ASN A 49 16.49 -5.65 26.76
C ASN A 49 17.92 -6.12 26.94
N THR A 50 18.75 -5.30 27.57
CA THR A 50 20.04 -5.74 28.09
C THR A 50 19.73 -6.57 29.33
N THR A 51 19.65 -7.89 29.14
CA THR A 51 19.95 -8.82 30.23
C THR A 51 21.39 -8.55 30.64
N SER A 52 21.54 -7.69 31.65
CA SER A 52 22.71 -7.69 32.52
C SER A 52 22.72 -9.06 33.19
N ASP A 53 23.76 -9.86 32.96
CA ASP A 53 24.43 -10.67 33.96
C ASP A 53 25.70 -11.29 33.35
N ASP A 54 26.71 -11.38 34.21
CA ASP A 54 28.01 -12.06 34.14
C ASP A 54 29.26 -11.35 33.57
N ASP A 55 30.09 -10.94 34.53
CA ASP A 55 31.54 -10.74 34.48
C ASP A 55 32.28 -11.98 33.95
N SER A 56 33.19 -11.81 32.99
CA SER A 56 34.47 -12.53 32.97
C SER A 56 35.43 -11.93 31.92
N ASP A 57 36.65 -11.66 32.36
CA ASP A 57 37.77 -11.10 31.62
C ASP A 57 38.15 -11.90 30.35
N ALA A 58 38.41 -11.19 29.26
CA ALA A 58 39.68 -11.21 28.51
C ALA A 58 39.51 -10.89 27.02
N ASP A 59 40.53 -10.19 26.54
CA ASP A 59 41.09 -10.22 25.19
C ASP A 59 40.63 -9.19 24.16
N THR A 60 41.53 -8.23 23.98
CA THR A 60 41.70 -7.28 22.89
C THR A 60 41.45 -7.91 21.51
N THR A 61 40.53 -7.38 20.71
CA THR A 61 40.72 -7.30 19.25
C THR A 61 39.75 -6.30 18.59
N LEU A 62 40.35 -5.25 18.01
CA LEU A 62 39.89 -4.45 16.88
C LEU A 62 38.59 -3.63 17.05
N ASP A 63 38.83 -2.37 17.36
CA ASP A 63 38.01 -1.19 17.05
C ASP A 63 37.81 -1.04 15.52
N GLN A 64 37.05 -1.93 14.91
CA GLN A 64 36.37 -1.65 13.64
C GLN A 64 35.01 -1.04 13.99
N PRO A 65 34.57 0.06 13.34
CA PRO A 65 33.18 0.48 13.49
C PRO A 65 32.35 -0.70 12.99
N ALA A 66 31.66 -1.37 13.92
CA ALA A 66 30.85 -2.54 13.66
C ALA A 66 29.94 -2.20 12.48
N THR A 67 30.33 -2.66 11.30
CA THR A 67 29.61 -2.41 10.07
C THR A 67 28.41 -3.32 10.21
N LEU A 68 27.33 -2.79 10.79
CA LEU A 68 26.12 -3.53 11.11
C LEU A 68 25.79 -4.42 9.92
N ALA A 69 25.67 -5.73 10.15
CA ALA A 69 25.38 -6.68 9.08
C ALA A 69 24.17 -6.17 8.25
N PRO A 70 24.11 -6.40 6.92
CA PRO A 70 23.00 -5.95 6.08
C PRO A 70 21.60 -6.35 6.59
N ASP A 71 21.57 -7.40 7.42
CA ASP A 71 20.39 -8.00 8.05
C ASP A 71 20.07 -7.43 9.44
N HIS A 72 20.93 -6.57 9.99
CA HIS A 72 20.70 -5.96 11.30
C HIS A 72 19.46 -5.04 11.25
N PRO A 73 18.56 -5.05 12.26
CA PRO A 73 17.34 -4.24 12.27
C PRO A 73 17.55 -2.74 11.96
N GLU A 74 18.63 -2.15 12.46
CA GLU A 74 18.99 -0.75 12.16
C GLU A 74 19.35 -0.54 10.68
N SER A 75 19.99 -1.51 10.04
CA SER A 75 20.28 -1.49 8.59
C SER A 75 18.98 -1.54 7.77
N LEU A 76 18.00 -2.33 8.20
CA LEU A 76 16.68 -2.41 7.57
C LEU A 76 15.91 -1.07 7.65
N ALA A 77 15.99 -0.37 8.80
CA ALA A 77 15.38 0.96 8.97
C ALA A 77 16.00 2.02 8.05
N VAL A 78 17.34 2.00 7.89
CA VAL A 78 18.06 2.88 6.96
C VAL A 78 17.67 2.58 5.52
N ARG A 79 17.61 1.31 5.12
CA ARG A 79 17.17 0.88 3.77
C ARG A 79 15.74 1.35 3.45
N ARG A 80 14.82 1.24 4.42
CA ARG A 80 13.45 1.77 4.29
C ARG A 80 13.44 3.27 4.00
N THR A 81 14.27 4.01 4.73
CA THR A 81 14.39 5.46 4.57
C THR A 81 14.98 5.83 3.20
N LEU A 82 15.98 5.09 2.74
CA LEU A 82 16.57 5.28 1.42
C LEU A 82 15.56 5.01 0.29
N ALA A 83 14.80 3.92 0.36
CA ALA A 83 13.74 3.62 -0.60
C ALA A 83 12.68 4.73 -0.64
N SER A 84 12.27 5.24 0.51
CA SER A 84 11.36 6.40 0.60
C SER A 84 11.92 7.66 -0.07
N ARG A 85 13.22 7.93 0.11
CA ARG A 85 13.88 9.08 -0.53
C ARG A 85 13.94 8.96 -2.04
N LEU A 86 14.23 7.77 -2.58
CA LEU A 86 14.19 7.52 -4.03
C LEU A 86 12.83 7.89 -4.61
N ALA A 87 11.77 7.38 -3.96
CA ALA A 87 10.41 7.62 -4.41
C ALA A 87 10.01 9.10 -4.35
N ASN A 88 10.37 9.80 -3.27
CA ASN A 88 10.12 11.25 -3.12
C ASN A 88 10.91 12.09 -4.14
N ASN A 89 12.06 11.59 -4.58
CA ASN A 89 12.85 12.20 -5.65
C ASN A 89 12.28 11.91 -7.04
N GLY A 90 11.29 11.02 -7.15
CA GLY A 90 10.59 10.68 -8.39
C GLY A 90 11.04 9.36 -9.02
N ASP A 91 12.03 8.69 -8.43
CA ASP A 91 12.44 7.35 -8.84
C ASP A 91 11.52 6.31 -8.18
N ILE A 92 10.33 6.15 -8.75
CA ILE A 92 9.30 5.24 -8.22
C ILE A 92 9.71 3.78 -8.46
N ASP A 93 10.28 3.46 -9.62
CA ASP A 93 10.68 2.10 -9.95
C ASP A 93 11.84 1.64 -9.07
N GLY A 94 12.89 2.46 -8.93
CA GLY A 94 13.99 2.17 -8.01
C GLY A 94 13.55 2.08 -6.55
N ALA A 95 12.53 2.84 -6.14
CA ALA A 95 11.96 2.70 -4.81
C ALA A 95 11.21 1.38 -4.62
N VAL A 96 10.40 0.98 -5.60
CA VAL A 96 9.66 -0.30 -5.57
C VAL A 96 10.65 -1.46 -5.45
N ASP A 97 11.69 -1.50 -6.28
CA ASP A 97 12.70 -2.55 -6.24
C ASP A 97 13.37 -2.64 -4.85
N ARG A 98 13.73 -1.50 -4.26
CA ARG A 98 14.35 -1.45 -2.92
C ARG A 98 13.39 -1.86 -1.81
N TYR A 99 12.10 -1.54 -1.94
CA TYR A 99 11.09 -2.01 -0.99
C TYR A 99 10.84 -3.51 -1.12
N GLU A 100 10.94 -4.09 -2.32
CA GLU A 100 10.81 -5.54 -2.54
C GLU A 100 11.99 -6.30 -1.93
N GLU A 101 13.22 -5.85 -2.17
CA GLU A 101 14.43 -6.40 -1.54
C GLU A 101 14.34 -6.31 0.00
N LEU A 102 13.98 -5.12 0.51
CA LEU A 102 13.83 -4.90 1.95
C LEU A 102 12.76 -5.82 2.55
N LEU A 103 11.65 -6.04 1.85
CA LEU A 103 10.56 -6.87 2.35
C LEU A 103 11.00 -8.33 2.52
N VAL A 104 11.79 -8.87 1.59
CA VAL A 104 12.34 -10.23 1.70
C VAL A 104 13.19 -10.37 2.96
N ASP A 105 14.08 -9.41 3.22
CA ASP A 105 14.94 -9.42 4.40
C ASP A 105 14.15 -9.20 5.69
N GLN A 106 13.19 -8.28 5.70
CA GLN A 106 12.33 -8.04 6.87
C GLN A 106 11.47 -9.26 7.21
N VAL A 107 10.92 -9.97 6.21
CA VAL A 107 10.17 -11.21 6.45
C VAL A 107 11.07 -12.29 7.05
N ARG A 108 12.32 -12.41 6.58
CA ARG A 108 13.29 -13.40 7.10
C ARG A 108 13.76 -13.07 8.51
N VAL A 109 14.09 -11.81 8.79
CA VAL A 109 14.72 -11.39 10.04
C VAL A 109 13.69 -11.06 11.13
N LEU A 110 12.64 -10.32 10.78
CA LEU A 110 11.65 -9.79 11.72
C LEU A 110 10.35 -10.60 11.73
N GLY A 111 10.06 -11.30 10.63
CA GLY A 111 8.80 -11.99 10.41
C GLY A 111 7.77 -11.15 9.64
N ALA A 112 6.78 -11.85 9.06
CA ALA A 112 5.74 -11.25 8.21
C ALA A 112 4.79 -10.30 8.95
N ASP A 113 4.61 -10.53 10.26
CA ASP A 113 3.67 -9.81 11.12
C ASP A 113 4.32 -8.63 11.87
N HIS A 114 5.64 -8.45 11.73
CA HIS A 114 6.35 -7.37 12.41
C HIS A 114 5.87 -5.99 11.91
N PRO A 115 5.70 -4.99 12.80
CA PRO A 115 5.22 -3.66 12.42
C PRO A 115 5.99 -3.02 11.27
N ASP A 116 7.32 -3.16 11.23
CA ASP A 116 8.15 -2.62 10.15
C ASP A 116 7.93 -3.35 8.81
N THR A 117 7.71 -4.67 8.85
CA THR A 117 7.37 -5.46 7.67
C THR A 117 6.02 -5.03 7.09
N LEU A 118 5.02 -4.84 7.97
CA LEU A 118 3.69 -4.36 7.59
C LEU A 118 3.74 -2.93 7.02
N ALA A 119 4.57 -2.05 7.60
CA ALA A 119 4.79 -0.70 7.09
C ALA A 119 5.44 -0.72 5.69
N THR A 120 6.44 -1.58 5.46
CA THR A 120 7.05 -1.75 4.14
C THR A 120 6.06 -2.27 3.11
N ARG A 121 5.21 -3.25 3.46
CA ARG A 121 4.13 -3.73 2.58
C ARG A 121 3.16 -2.62 2.18
N SER A 122 2.80 -1.75 3.13
CA SER A 122 1.95 -0.57 2.86
C SER A 122 2.60 0.40 1.87
N ASN A 123 3.89 0.70 2.05
CA ASN A 123 4.62 1.61 1.15
C ASN A 123 4.78 1.01 -0.25
N LEU A 124 5.09 -0.28 -0.34
CA LEU A 124 5.20 -0.98 -1.61
C LEU A 124 3.89 -0.95 -2.39
N ALA A 125 2.75 -1.22 -1.72
CA ALA A 125 1.43 -1.12 -2.34
C ALA A 125 1.13 0.31 -2.84
N TYR A 126 1.46 1.33 -2.03
CA TYR A 126 1.31 2.74 -2.41
C TYR A 126 2.07 3.09 -3.69
N TRP A 127 3.36 2.71 -3.75
CA TRP A 127 4.22 3.04 -4.87
C TRP A 127 3.87 2.26 -6.13
N ARG A 128 3.46 1.00 -6.00
CA ARG A 128 2.89 0.21 -7.12
C ARG A 128 1.65 0.89 -7.70
N ALA A 129 0.75 1.38 -6.86
CA ALA A 129 -0.41 2.13 -7.33
C ALA A 129 -0.02 3.45 -8.02
N SER A 130 0.99 4.14 -7.48
CA SER A 130 1.48 5.42 -8.00
C SER A 130 2.16 5.31 -9.36
N ARG A 131 2.79 4.16 -9.68
CA ARG A 131 3.27 3.86 -11.05
C ARG A 131 2.18 3.38 -12.00
N GLY A 132 0.93 3.28 -11.53
CA GLY A 132 -0.24 2.91 -12.35
C GLY A 132 -0.72 1.45 -12.18
N ASP A 133 -0.04 0.65 -11.37
CA ASP A 133 -0.43 -0.74 -11.10
C ASP A 133 -1.47 -0.81 -9.97
N ILE A 134 -2.65 -0.25 -10.25
CA ILE A 134 -3.74 -0.09 -9.26
C ILE A 134 -4.28 -1.46 -8.82
N ALA A 135 -4.45 -2.41 -9.75
CA ALA A 135 -5.02 -3.72 -9.44
C ALA A 135 -4.13 -4.52 -8.46
N SER A 136 -2.82 -4.56 -8.73
CA SER A 136 -1.85 -5.20 -7.82
C SER A 136 -1.83 -4.52 -6.46
N ALA A 137 -1.86 -3.20 -6.42
CA ALA A 137 -1.87 -2.45 -5.17
C ALA A 137 -3.13 -2.70 -4.33
N VAL A 138 -4.32 -2.73 -4.96
CA VAL A 138 -5.58 -3.06 -4.28
C VAL A 138 -5.50 -4.45 -3.65
N ALA A 139 -5.04 -5.46 -4.40
CA ALA A 139 -4.87 -6.82 -3.87
C ALA A 139 -3.86 -6.85 -2.69
N ALA A 140 -2.76 -6.09 -2.79
CA ALA A 140 -1.78 -5.99 -1.70
C ALA A 140 -2.38 -5.33 -0.45
N TYR A 141 -3.16 -4.26 -0.61
CA TYR A 141 -3.84 -3.59 0.49
C TYR A 141 -4.95 -4.46 1.12
N GLU A 142 -5.66 -5.27 0.35
CA GLU A 142 -6.63 -6.25 0.87
C GLU A 142 -5.95 -7.32 1.73
N GLY A 143 -4.80 -7.84 1.27
CA GLY A 143 -3.98 -8.76 2.06
C GLY A 143 -3.48 -8.11 3.35
N LEU A 144 -2.92 -6.89 3.24
CA LEU A 144 -2.43 -6.13 4.39
C LEU A 144 -3.55 -5.80 5.38
N LEU A 145 -4.75 -5.48 4.90
CA LEU A 145 -5.90 -5.20 5.76
C LEU A 145 -6.31 -6.44 6.56
N ARG A 146 -6.34 -7.62 5.93
CA ARG A 146 -6.61 -8.88 6.64
C ARG A 146 -5.60 -9.13 7.75
N ASP A 147 -4.32 -8.89 7.47
CA ASP A 147 -3.26 -9.03 8.47
C ASP A 147 -3.37 -7.99 9.59
N HIS A 148 -3.60 -6.72 9.27
CA HIS A 148 -3.82 -5.67 10.27
C HIS A 148 -5.03 -5.96 11.16
N VAL A 149 -6.15 -6.44 10.60
CA VAL A 149 -7.32 -6.83 11.39
C VAL A 149 -6.98 -8.01 12.32
N ARG A 150 -6.27 -9.02 11.82
CA ARG A 150 -5.87 -10.20 12.59
C ARG A 150 -4.91 -9.85 13.74
N ILE A 151 -3.92 -9.00 13.48
CA ILE A 151 -2.81 -8.72 14.41
C ILE A 151 -3.16 -7.57 15.37
N LEU A 152 -3.73 -6.49 14.85
CA LEU A 152 -3.92 -5.23 15.58
C LEU A 152 -5.39 -4.96 15.95
N GLY A 153 -6.32 -5.69 15.33
CA GLY A 153 -7.75 -5.46 15.48
C GLY A 153 -8.31 -4.37 14.57
N ASN A 154 -9.63 -4.24 14.58
CA ASN A 154 -10.36 -3.40 13.64
C ASN A 154 -10.13 -1.88 13.83
N ASN A 155 -10.01 -1.46 15.10
CA ASN A 155 -10.00 -0.03 15.45
C ASN A 155 -8.58 0.56 15.56
N HIS A 156 -7.55 -0.27 15.36
CA HIS A 156 -6.16 0.19 15.39
C HIS A 156 -5.90 1.23 14.28
N ALA A 157 -5.04 2.20 14.57
CA ALA A 157 -4.75 3.32 13.67
C ALA A 157 -4.24 2.84 12.30
N SER A 158 -3.34 1.84 12.27
CA SER A 158 -2.84 1.24 11.03
C SER A 158 -3.94 0.55 10.22
N THR A 159 -4.87 -0.16 10.88
CA THR A 159 -6.01 -0.82 10.22
C THR A 159 -6.92 0.21 9.55
N ARG A 160 -7.28 1.27 10.28
CA ARG A 160 -8.09 2.38 9.76
C ARG A 160 -7.41 3.11 8.60
N ARG A 161 -6.09 3.29 8.67
CA ARG A 161 -5.28 3.87 7.58
C ARG A 161 -5.35 2.98 6.34
N THR A 162 -5.09 1.69 6.46
CA THR A 162 -5.16 0.74 5.33
C THR A 162 -6.54 0.70 4.68
N ARG A 163 -7.63 0.80 5.45
CA ARG A 163 -8.99 0.92 4.91
C ARG A 163 -9.15 2.17 4.04
N GLY A 164 -8.67 3.32 4.51
CA GLY A 164 -8.75 4.58 3.78
C GLY A 164 -7.93 4.59 2.48
N ASP A 165 -6.74 3.99 2.51
CA ASP A 165 -5.89 3.83 1.33
C ASP A 165 -6.51 2.86 0.32
N LEU A 166 -7.04 1.72 0.79
CA LEU A 166 -7.74 0.74 -0.05
C LEU A 166 -8.95 1.38 -0.75
N ALA A 167 -9.79 2.12 -0.02
CA ALA A 167 -10.92 2.85 -0.59
C ALA A 167 -10.45 3.87 -1.65
N GLN A 168 -9.34 4.57 -1.41
CA GLN A 168 -8.79 5.52 -2.37
C GLN A 168 -8.41 4.84 -3.68
N TRP A 169 -7.69 3.72 -3.59
CA TRP A 169 -7.19 3.02 -4.75
C TRP A 169 -8.29 2.26 -5.50
N ARG A 170 -9.31 1.73 -4.79
CA ARG A 170 -10.52 1.19 -5.42
C ARG A 170 -11.27 2.25 -6.23
N ALA A 171 -11.46 3.45 -5.68
CA ALA A 171 -12.08 4.55 -6.41
C ALA A 171 -11.30 4.93 -7.68
N ARG A 172 -9.97 5.04 -7.57
CA ARG A 172 -9.08 5.30 -8.72
C ARG A 172 -9.07 4.17 -9.74
N GLY A 173 -9.31 2.93 -9.29
CA GLY A 173 -9.49 1.74 -10.13
C GLY A 173 -10.87 1.63 -10.78
N GLY A 174 -11.80 2.54 -10.49
CA GLY A 174 -13.14 2.60 -11.07
C GLY A 174 -14.27 2.18 -10.14
N ASP A 175 -13.98 1.60 -8.97
CA ASP A 175 -14.98 1.28 -7.95
C ASP A 175 -15.26 2.49 -7.04
N VAL A 176 -15.90 3.51 -7.61
CA VAL A 176 -16.21 4.75 -6.89
C VAL A 176 -17.32 4.53 -5.86
N ILE A 177 -18.32 3.70 -6.18
CA ILE A 177 -19.44 3.41 -5.27
C ILE A 177 -18.95 2.68 -4.03
N GLY A 178 -18.22 1.56 -4.20
CA GLY A 178 -17.68 0.80 -3.07
C GLY A 178 -16.73 1.64 -2.22
N ALA A 179 -15.92 2.50 -2.84
CA ALA A 179 -15.05 3.41 -2.10
C ALA A 179 -15.81 4.45 -1.25
N VAL A 180 -16.91 5.02 -1.77
CA VAL A 180 -17.75 5.95 -1.02
C VAL A 180 -18.36 5.26 0.20
N GLU A 181 -18.91 4.06 0.03
CA GLU A 181 -19.46 3.28 1.15
C GLU A 181 -18.40 2.97 2.22
N GLU A 182 -17.19 2.58 1.82
CA GLU A 182 -16.10 2.33 2.76
C GLU A 182 -15.66 3.60 3.47
N TYR A 183 -15.60 4.75 2.78
CA TYR A 183 -15.29 6.02 3.42
C TYR A 183 -16.37 6.49 4.39
N GLU A 184 -17.64 6.25 4.11
CA GLU A 184 -18.74 6.54 5.04
C GLU A 184 -18.63 5.71 6.32
N ARG A 185 -18.41 4.40 6.17
CA ARG A 185 -18.18 3.50 7.31
C ARG A 185 -16.96 3.92 8.12
N LEU A 186 -15.83 4.17 7.46
CA LEU A 186 -14.59 4.61 8.10
C LEU A 186 -14.75 5.95 8.82
N LEU A 187 -15.49 6.90 8.23
CA LEU A 187 -15.75 8.20 8.85
C LEU A 187 -16.57 8.04 10.14
N GLY A 188 -17.59 7.19 10.13
CA GLY A 188 -18.37 6.87 11.33
C GLY A 188 -17.50 6.30 12.45
N ASP A 189 -16.64 5.34 12.13
CA ASP A 189 -15.69 4.76 13.09
C ASP A 189 -14.68 5.79 13.62
N LEU A 190 -14.15 6.65 12.76
CA LEU A 190 -13.19 7.69 13.16
C LEU A 190 -13.81 8.71 14.10
N ILE A 191 -15.02 9.20 13.80
CA ILE A 191 -15.74 10.14 14.66
C ILE A 191 -16.02 9.50 16.02
N ARG A 192 -16.46 8.23 16.04
CA ARG A 192 -16.76 7.49 17.27
C ARG A 192 -15.53 7.28 18.15
N ASP A 193 -14.40 6.89 17.56
CA ASP A 193 -13.23 6.41 18.31
C ASP A 193 -12.19 7.50 18.64
N VAL A 194 -11.99 8.47 17.76
CA VAL A 194 -10.93 9.50 17.91
C VAL A 194 -11.45 10.93 17.77
N GLY A 195 -12.74 11.10 17.52
CA GLY A 195 -13.40 12.40 17.46
C GLY A 195 -13.28 13.12 16.12
N ASP A 196 -14.01 14.24 16.03
CA ASP A 196 -14.21 14.98 14.78
C ASP A 196 -12.97 15.76 14.33
N SER A 197 -12.19 16.29 15.28
CA SER A 197 -11.03 17.14 15.03
C SER A 197 -9.77 16.37 14.62
N HIS A 198 -9.80 15.03 14.64
CA HIS A 198 -8.63 14.23 14.36
C HIS A 198 -8.22 14.31 12.87
N PRO A 199 -6.92 14.44 12.53
CA PRO A 199 -6.48 14.63 11.15
C PRO A 199 -6.96 13.56 10.16
N HIS A 200 -7.05 12.30 10.61
CA HIS A 200 -7.58 11.22 9.78
C HIS A 200 -9.09 11.36 9.50
N THR A 201 -9.86 11.92 10.43
CA THR A 201 -11.29 12.20 10.24
C THR A 201 -11.46 13.26 9.15
N SER A 202 -10.72 14.36 9.25
CA SER A 202 -10.71 15.42 8.25
C SER A 202 -10.29 14.93 6.86
N MET A 203 -9.23 14.13 6.76
CA MET A 203 -8.78 13.55 5.49
C MET A 203 -9.84 12.64 4.87
N THR A 204 -10.47 11.79 5.67
CA THR A 204 -11.54 10.88 5.23
C THR A 204 -12.73 11.66 4.68
N ARG A 205 -13.12 12.76 5.34
CA ARG A 205 -14.19 13.66 4.88
C ARG A 205 -13.87 14.32 3.54
N ILE A 206 -12.63 14.79 3.35
CA ILE A 206 -12.19 15.38 2.09
C ILE A 206 -12.28 14.35 0.96
N ASN A 207 -11.76 13.14 1.18
CA ASN A 207 -11.82 12.07 0.19
C ASN A 207 -13.27 11.66 -0.12
N LEU A 208 -14.12 11.52 0.90
CA LEU A 208 -15.53 11.20 0.73
C LEU A 208 -16.26 12.27 -0.10
N ALA A 209 -16.05 13.55 0.21
CA ALA A 209 -16.64 14.65 -0.54
C ALA A 209 -16.18 14.66 -2.00
N HIS A 210 -14.90 14.40 -2.25
CA HIS A 210 -14.35 14.29 -3.59
C HIS A 210 -15.02 13.15 -4.38
N TRP A 211 -15.05 11.93 -3.85
CA TRP A 211 -15.61 10.79 -4.59
C TRP A 211 -17.12 10.85 -4.75
N ARG A 212 -17.86 11.41 -3.78
CA ARG A 212 -19.29 11.73 -3.96
C ARG A 212 -19.54 12.73 -5.09
N ALA A 213 -18.64 13.70 -5.29
CA ALA A 213 -18.76 14.64 -6.41
C ALA A 213 -18.52 13.97 -7.77
N VAL A 214 -17.69 12.91 -7.83
CA VAL A 214 -17.46 12.12 -9.04
C VAL A 214 -18.67 11.26 -9.43
N LEU A 215 -19.52 10.89 -8.46
CA LEU A 215 -20.75 10.12 -8.70
C LEU A 215 -21.94 10.95 -9.21
N ARG A 216 -21.85 12.29 -9.18
CA ARG A 216 -22.91 13.20 -9.62
C ARG A 216 -22.79 13.48 -11.11
#